data_AF-A0A1M3PIP1-F1
#
_entry.id   AF-A0A1M3PIP1-F1
#
_cell.length_a   1.000
_cell.length_b   1.000
_cell.length_c   1.000
_cell.angle_alpha   90.00
_cell.angle_beta   90.00
_cell.angle_gamma   90.00
#
_symmetry.space_group_name_H-M   'P 1'
#
loop_
_entity.id
_entity.type
_entity.pdbx_description
1 polymer ?
#
loop_
_entity_poly.entity_id
_entity_poly.type
_entity_poly.pdbx_seq_one_letter_code
_entity_poly.pdbx_strand_id
1 'polypeptide(L)'
;MTRFAQVDMNAVAPLLPGDKVAGRVAARGEHFDFKPSANGKVHSDLPLRFRSPTDVEKLLPTFVDLCGTAIGRLKVMGIAVDITSTSGQCWVVRCVCGAYETRKAKYIKSCVAGTNPGEHEPMCDWCGKTRKLQMGIGVHRSELLVKIEGYK
;
A
#
# COMPACT_ATOMS: atom_id res chain seq x y z
N MET A 1 -2.68 -21.78 49.35
CA MET A 1 -3.36 -20.50 49.07
C MET A 1 -2.31 -19.40 48.97
N THR A 2 -1.83 -19.11 47.76
CA THR A 2 -0.89 -18.02 47.50
C THR A 2 -1.67 -16.72 47.33
N ARG A 3 -1.57 -15.81 48.31
CA ARG A 3 -2.08 -14.45 48.18
C ARG A 3 -1.14 -13.70 47.23
N PHE A 4 -1.63 -13.27 46.08
CA PHE A 4 -0.90 -12.29 45.26
C PHE A 4 -0.77 -11.00 46.07
N ALA A 5 0.45 -10.45 46.13
CA ALA A 5 0.72 -9.18 46.79
C ALA A 5 -0.17 -8.10 46.14
N GLN A 6 -0.89 -7.35 46.97
CA GLN A 6 -1.76 -6.27 46.53
C GLN A 6 -0.85 -5.14 46.02
N VAL A 7 -0.81 -4.95 44.69
CA VAL A 7 -0.02 -3.88 44.07
C VAL A 7 -0.72 -2.56 44.34
N ASP A 8 -0.06 -1.67 45.09
CA ASP A 8 -0.54 -0.30 45.31
C ASP A 8 -0.29 0.53 44.04
N MET A 9 -1.35 0.72 43.26
CA MET A 9 -1.30 1.49 42.02
C MET A 9 -0.93 2.96 42.26
N ASN A 10 -1.05 3.49 43.48
CA ASN A 10 -0.63 4.84 43.82
C ASN A 10 0.89 4.98 43.92
N ALA A 11 1.60 3.89 44.25
CA ALA A 11 3.07 3.87 44.22
C ALA A 11 3.63 3.84 42.78
N VAL A 12 2.82 3.43 41.81
CA VAL A 12 3.18 3.39 40.37
C VAL A 12 2.85 4.70 39.66
N ALA A 13 1.94 5.50 40.19
CA ALA A 13 1.50 6.77 39.58
C ALA A 13 2.62 7.79 39.30
N PRO A 14 3.67 7.94 40.15
CA PRO A 14 4.80 8.83 39.85
C PRO A 14 5.74 8.30 38.76
N LEU A 15 5.61 7.02 38.37
CA LEU A 15 6.33 6.41 37.24
C LEU A 15 5.61 6.62 35.91
N LEU A 16 4.42 7.26 35.93
CA LEU A 16 3.79 7.73 34.71
C LEU A 16 4.64 8.88 34.16
N PRO A 17 5.02 8.83 32.87
CA PRO A 17 5.91 9.81 32.30
C PRO A 17 5.33 11.22 32.39
N GLY A 18 5.97 12.08 33.19
CA GLY A 18 5.57 13.46 33.39
C GLY A 18 5.88 14.40 32.22
N ASP A 19 6.69 13.96 31.26
CA ASP A 19 7.01 14.74 30.05
C ASP A 19 6.08 14.34 28.88
N LYS A 20 5.60 15.34 28.14
CA LYS A 20 4.73 15.24 26.96
C LYS A 20 5.25 14.24 25.91
N VAL A 21 6.58 14.15 25.78
CA VAL A 21 7.22 13.19 24.85
C VAL A 21 7.01 11.76 25.33
N ALA A 22 7.28 11.49 26.60
CA ALA A 22 7.13 10.16 27.15
C ALA A 22 5.65 9.76 27.33
N GLY A 23 4.76 10.73 27.54
CA GLY A 23 3.31 10.53 27.42
C GLY A 23 2.86 10.13 26.01
N ARG A 24 3.49 10.64 24.94
CA ARG A 24 3.21 10.20 23.56
C ARG A 24 3.75 8.81 23.25
N VAL A 25 4.90 8.44 23.83
CA VAL A 25 5.52 7.11 23.66
C VAL A 25 4.76 6.05 24.45
N ALA A 26 4.30 6.38 25.66
CA ALA A 26 3.52 5.49 26.53
C ALA A 26 2.02 5.52 26.24
N ALA A 27 1.53 6.49 25.46
CA ALA A 27 0.16 6.50 25.00
C ALA A 27 -0.13 5.19 24.26
N ARG A 28 -1.34 4.65 24.44
CA ARG A 28 -1.82 3.51 23.67
C ARG A 28 -1.80 3.91 22.19
N GLY A 29 -0.78 3.46 21.47
CA GLY A 29 -0.74 3.60 20.02
C GLY A 29 -1.90 2.84 19.41
N GLU A 30 -2.56 3.42 18.43
CA GLU A 30 -3.49 2.68 17.58
C GLU A 30 -2.66 1.84 16.62
N HIS A 31 -2.86 0.52 16.65
CA HIS A 31 -2.22 -0.38 15.69
C HIS A 31 -2.79 -0.09 14.30
N PHE A 32 -1.94 0.33 13.37
CA PHE A 32 -2.33 0.54 11.99
C PHE A 32 -1.97 -0.70 11.16
N ASP A 33 -2.98 -1.51 10.83
CA ASP A 33 -2.86 -2.59 9.85
C ASP A 33 -3.30 -2.13 8.48
N PHE A 34 -2.35 -1.84 7.60
CA PHE A 34 -2.66 -1.61 6.20
C PHE A 34 -3.14 -2.90 5.53
N LYS A 35 -4.32 -2.82 4.91
CA LYS A 35 -4.79 -3.85 4.00
C LYS A 35 -4.92 -3.21 2.60
N PRO A 36 -4.20 -3.72 1.59
CA PRO A 36 -4.32 -3.21 0.24
C PRO A 36 -5.73 -3.43 -0.30
N SER A 37 -6.12 -2.64 -1.29
CA SER A 37 -7.45 -2.76 -1.88
C SER A 37 -7.62 -4.14 -2.53
N ALA A 38 -8.71 -4.84 -2.24
CA ALA A 38 -8.99 -6.16 -2.81
C ALA A 38 -9.38 -6.12 -4.31
N ASN A 39 -9.21 -4.97 -4.97
CA ASN A 39 -9.70 -4.65 -6.31
C ASN A 39 -8.85 -5.28 -7.43
N GLY A 40 -8.67 -6.60 -7.39
CA GLY A 40 -7.99 -7.40 -8.40
C GLY A 40 -6.52 -7.03 -8.63
N LYS A 41 -5.94 -6.25 -7.71
CA LYS A 41 -4.54 -5.87 -7.65
C LYS A 41 -3.92 -6.63 -6.49
N VAL A 42 -2.75 -7.19 -6.71
CA VAL A 42 -1.95 -7.80 -5.65
C VAL A 42 -0.93 -6.78 -5.20
N HIS A 43 -0.74 -6.66 -3.90
CA HIS A 43 0.30 -5.86 -3.27
C HIS A 43 1.15 -6.78 -2.40
N SER A 44 2.47 -6.68 -2.53
CA SER A 44 3.41 -7.47 -1.75
C SER A 44 4.69 -6.68 -1.51
N ASP A 45 5.26 -6.80 -0.32
CA ASP A 45 6.61 -6.31 -0.02
C ASP A 45 7.69 -7.19 -0.65
N LEU A 46 7.34 -8.43 -0.98
CA LEU A 46 8.24 -9.39 -1.61
C LEU A 46 8.11 -9.34 -3.14
N PRO A 47 9.20 -9.65 -3.87
CA PRO A 47 9.15 -9.71 -5.32
C PRO A 47 8.07 -10.68 -5.82
N LEU A 48 7.15 -10.16 -6.64
CA LEU A 48 6.19 -10.99 -7.36
C LEU A 48 6.87 -11.71 -8.53
N ARG A 49 6.44 -12.93 -8.84
CA ARG A 49 6.96 -13.68 -9.99
C ARG A 49 6.49 -13.03 -11.28
N PHE A 50 7.44 -12.65 -12.12
CA PHE A 50 7.18 -12.08 -13.44
C PHE A 50 8.05 -12.75 -14.50
N ARG A 51 7.63 -12.63 -15.75
CA ARG A 51 8.38 -13.05 -16.93
C ARG A 51 8.50 -11.90 -17.92
N SER A 52 9.52 -11.98 -18.77
CA SER A 52 9.60 -11.14 -19.96
C SER A 52 8.59 -11.59 -21.03
N PRO A 53 8.17 -10.69 -21.94
CA PRO A 53 7.41 -11.06 -23.12
C PRO A 53 8.19 -12.05 -23.98
N THR A 54 7.51 -13.05 -24.53
CA THR A 54 8.12 -14.02 -25.45
C THR A 54 8.26 -13.42 -26.85
N ASP A 55 9.14 -13.97 -27.67
CA ASP A 55 9.34 -13.47 -29.04
C ASP A 55 8.06 -13.59 -29.89
N VAL A 56 7.27 -14.64 -29.65
CA VAL A 56 5.95 -14.83 -30.29
C VAL A 56 4.99 -13.71 -29.92
N GLU A 57 4.96 -13.28 -28.65
CA GLU A 57 4.12 -12.15 -28.21
C GLU A 57 4.57 -10.85 -28.87
N LYS A 58 5.89 -10.61 -28.97
CA LYS A 58 6.44 -9.40 -29.60
C LYS A 58 6.14 -9.29 -31.10
N LEU A 59 5.93 -10.40 -31.78
CA LEU A 59 5.56 -10.42 -33.20
C LEU A 59 4.09 -10.03 -33.44
N LEU A 60 3.24 -10.06 -32.40
CA LEU A 60 1.83 -9.70 -32.55
C LEU A 60 1.68 -8.18 -32.67
N PRO A 61 1.00 -7.66 -33.70
CA PRO A 61 0.85 -6.21 -33.90
C PRO A 61 -0.01 -5.53 -32.81
N THR A 62 -0.79 -6.31 -32.08
CA THR A 62 -1.62 -5.83 -30.97
C THR A 62 -0.87 -5.81 -29.63
N PHE A 63 0.27 -6.49 -29.56
CA PHE A 63 1.10 -6.55 -28.37
C PHE A 63 1.97 -5.30 -28.27
N VAL A 64 2.05 -4.74 -27.07
CA VAL A 64 2.92 -3.62 -26.78
C VAL A 64 3.75 -4.02 -25.58
N ASP A 65 5.06 -4.06 -25.77
CA ASP A 65 5.97 -4.30 -24.66
C ASP A 65 6.00 -3.09 -23.74
N LEU A 66 5.61 -3.30 -22.48
CA LEU A 66 5.60 -2.27 -21.45
C LEU A 66 6.77 -2.44 -20.47
N CYS A 67 7.61 -3.46 -20.62
CA CYS A 67 8.75 -3.70 -19.74
C CYS A 67 9.67 -2.47 -19.66
N GLY A 68 10.12 -2.14 -18.45
CA GLY A 68 11.02 -1.02 -18.20
C GLY A 68 10.35 0.36 -18.17
N THR A 69 9.10 0.48 -18.61
CA THR A 69 8.37 1.75 -18.62
C THR A 69 8.18 2.29 -17.21
N ALA A 70 8.40 3.59 -17.02
CA ALA A 70 8.15 4.28 -15.76
C ALA A 70 6.85 5.11 -15.86
N ILE A 71 5.97 4.98 -14.86
CA ILE A 71 4.74 5.76 -14.73
C ILE A 71 4.67 6.32 -13.29
N GLY A 72 4.82 7.63 -13.14
CA GLY A 72 4.92 8.26 -11.82
C GLY A 72 5.99 7.59 -10.96
N ARG A 73 5.58 6.99 -9.84
CA ARG A 73 6.45 6.27 -8.89
C ARG A 73 6.58 4.77 -9.18
N LEU A 74 6.00 4.26 -10.26
CA LEU A 74 5.97 2.85 -10.60
C LEU A 74 6.89 2.57 -11.79
N LYS A 75 7.65 1.49 -11.73
CA LYS A 75 8.42 0.94 -12.85
C LYS A 75 7.87 -0.43 -13.23
N VAL A 76 7.57 -0.64 -14.50
CA VAL A 76 7.09 -1.94 -15.00
C VAL A 76 8.25 -2.92 -15.09
N MET A 77 8.11 -4.07 -14.43
CA MET A 77 9.12 -5.12 -14.39
C MET A 77 8.88 -6.16 -15.49
N GLY A 78 7.63 -6.60 -15.64
CA GLY A 78 7.27 -7.62 -16.62
C GLY A 78 5.84 -8.11 -16.47
N ILE A 79 5.52 -9.18 -17.17
CA ILE A 79 4.19 -9.81 -17.16
C ILE A 79 4.09 -10.70 -15.92
N ALA A 80 2.99 -10.58 -15.17
CA ALA A 80 2.74 -11.44 -14.01
C ALA A 80 2.51 -12.89 -14.45
N VAL A 81 3.17 -13.84 -13.78
CA VAL A 81 3.04 -15.28 -14.10
C VAL A 81 1.85 -15.90 -13.38
N ASP A 82 1.75 -15.67 -12.07
CA ASP A 82 0.78 -16.36 -11.21
C ASP A 82 -0.57 -15.61 -11.09
N ILE A 83 -0.66 -14.43 -11.69
CA ILE A 83 -1.82 -13.53 -11.52
C ILE A 83 -2.48 -13.34 -12.88
N THR A 84 -3.48 -14.18 -13.15
CA THR A 84 -4.34 -14.04 -14.31
C THR A 84 -5.53 -13.14 -13.97
N SER A 85 -5.87 -12.23 -14.87
CA SER A 85 -7.11 -11.45 -14.76
C SER A 85 -8.05 -11.85 -15.88
N THR A 86 -9.35 -11.90 -15.57
CA THR A 86 -10.42 -12.13 -16.54
C THR A 86 -10.45 -11.08 -17.66
N SER A 87 -9.83 -9.91 -17.44
CA SER A 87 -9.93 -8.72 -18.31
C SER A 87 -8.59 -8.28 -18.89
N GLY A 88 -7.77 -9.26 -19.27
CA GLY A 88 -6.49 -9.04 -19.95
C GLY A 88 -5.26 -9.20 -19.04
N GLN A 89 -4.10 -8.86 -19.59
CA GLN A 89 -2.81 -9.16 -18.98
C GLN A 89 -2.49 -8.24 -17.80
N CYS A 90 -2.06 -8.86 -16.69
CA CYS A 90 -1.52 -8.18 -15.53
C CYS A 90 0.00 -8.04 -15.63
N TRP A 91 0.50 -6.88 -15.25
CA TRP A 91 1.91 -6.54 -15.26
C TRP A 91 2.37 -6.29 -13.83
N VAL A 92 3.53 -6.84 -13.49
CA VAL A 92 4.20 -6.57 -12.23
C VAL A 92 4.91 -5.23 -12.34
N VAL A 93 4.66 -4.37 -11.36
CA VAL A 93 5.28 -3.06 -11.21
C VAL A 93 5.98 -2.99 -9.86
N ARG A 94 7.08 -2.26 -9.80
CA ARG A 94 7.80 -1.94 -8.57
C ARG A 94 7.66 -0.46 -8.28
N CYS A 95 7.22 -0.12 -7.07
CA CYS A 95 7.16 1.25 -6.61
C CYS A 95 8.54 1.74 -6.12
N VAL A 96 8.78 3.04 -6.15
CA VAL A 96 9.97 3.68 -5.54
C VAL A 96 10.13 3.34 -4.05
N CYS A 97 9.04 3.05 -3.32
CA CYS A 97 9.12 2.63 -1.92
C CYS A 97 9.62 1.18 -1.73
N GLY A 98 9.81 0.43 -2.83
CA GLY A 98 10.26 -0.97 -2.80
C GLY A 98 9.14 -2.00 -2.99
N ALA A 99 7.89 -1.66 -2.67
CA ALA A 99 6.75 -2.58 -2.79
C ALA A 99 6.47 -2.99 -4.25
N TYR A 100 6.00 -4.23 -4.42
CA TYR A 100 5.60 -4.82 -5.69
C TYR A 100 4.08 -4.87 -5.79
N GLU A 101 3.56 -4.57 -6.97
CA GLU A 101 2.14 -4.66 -7.25
C GLU A 101 1.84 -5.19 -8.64
N THR A 102 0.58 -5.59 -8.86
CA THR A 102 0.06 -5.78 -10.21
C THR A 102 -0.78 -4.60 -10.70
N ARG A 103 -0.63 -4.28 -11.99
CA ARG A 103 -1.43 -3.28 -12.70
C ARG A 103 -1.86 -3.85 -14.06
N LYS A 104 -3.06 -3.45 -14.51
CA LYS A 104 -3.58 -3.84 -15.83
C LYS A 104 -2.82 -3.11 -16.94
N ALA A 105 -2.59 -3.78 -18.06
CA ALA A 105 -1.97 -3.18 -19.25
C ALA A 105 -2.66 -1.88 -19.69
N LYS A 106 -4.02 -1.85 -19.66
CA LYS A 106 -4.81 -0.67 -20.00
C LYS A 106 -4.45 0.55 -19.14
N TYR A 107 -4.32 0.36 -17.83
CA TYR A 107 -3.96 1.44 -16.90
C TYR A 107 -2.58 2.01 -17.20
N ILE A 108 -1.60 1.13 -17.43
CA ILE A 108 -0.22 1.53 -17.75
C ILE A 108 -0.19 2.31 -19.07
N LYS A 109 -0.83 1.78 -20.13
CA LYS A 109 -0.92 2.45 -21.44
C LYS A 109 -1.56 3.83 -21.34
N SER A 110 -2.64 3.97 -20.57
CA SER A 110 -3.29 5.26 -20.33
C SER A 110 -2.36 6.26 -19.62
N CYS A 111 -1.60 5.81 -18.61
CA CYS A 111 -0.64 6.67 -17.91
C CYS A 111 0.51 7.12 -18.84
N VAL A 112 1.03 6.21 -19.67
CA VAL A 112 2.10 6.52 -20.65
C VAL A 112 1.62 7.52 -21.70
N ALA A 113 0.36 7.42 -22.12
CA ALA A 113 -0.27 8.38 -23.03
C ALA A 113 -0.54 9.76 -22.40
N GLY A 114 -0.22 9.97 -21.11
CA GLY A 114 -0.51 11.20 -20.38
C GLY A 114 -1.93 11.30 -19.83
N THR A 115 -2.82 10.38 -20.19
CA THR A 115 -4.19 10.30 -19.69
C THR A 115 -4.23 9.45 -18.43
N ASN A 116 -3.80 10.00 -17.29
CA ASN A 116 -3.88 9.30 -16.01
C ASN A 116 -5.36 9.14 -15.60
N PRO A 117 -5.90 7.91 -15.47
CA PRO A 117 -7.27 7.71 -15.05
C PRO A 117 -7.48 7.95 -13.55
N GLY A 118 -6.41 8.17 -12.77
CA GLY A 118 -6.47 8.53 -11.36
C GLY A 118 -6.25 10.02 -11.12
N GLU A 119 -6.77 10.52 -9.99
CA GLU A 119 -6.64 11.91 -9.55
C GLU A 119 -5.21 12.29 -9.11
N HIS A 120 -4.39 11.29 -8.79
CA HIS A 120 -3.02 11.48 -8.30
C HIS A 120 -2.01 10.73 -9.15
N GLU A 121 -0.76 11.15 -9.03
CA GLU A 121 0.39 10.48 -9.62
C GLU A 121 0.34 8.94 -9.39
N PRO A 122 0.60 8.11 -10.42
CA PRO A 122 0.61 6.66 -10.27
C PRO A 122 1.61 6.21 -9.20
N MET A 123 1.12 5.47 -8.21
CA MET A 123 1.90 4.92 -7.11
C MET A 123 1.29 3.61 -6.58
N CYS A 124 2.01 2.93 -5.69
CA CYS A 124 1.45 1.76 -5.01
C CYS A 124 0.37 2.17 -4.00
N ASP A 125 -0.49 1.24 -3.64
CA ASP A 125 -1.60 1.42 -2.73
C ASP A 125 -1.12 1.87 -1.34
N TRP A 126 0.03 1.38 -0.87
CA TRP A 126 0.66 1.86 0.37
C TRP A 126 1.03 3.35 0.28
N CYS A 127 1.84 3.74 -0.71
CA CYS A 127 2.22 5.15 -0.91
C CYS A 127 0.99 6.04 -1.12
N GLY A 128 -0.01 5.55 -1.85
CA GLY A 128 -1.28 6.23 -2.05
C GLY A 128 -2.01 6.46 -0.73
N LYS A 129 -2.07 5.46 0.15
CA LYS A 129 -2.66 5.57 1.48
C LYS A 129 -1.89 6.55 2.35
N THR A 130 -0.56 6.46 2.39
CA THR A 130 0.28 7.39 3.16
C THR A 130 0.08 8.84 2.69
N ARG A 131 0.03 9.08 1.38
CA ARG A 131 -0.20 10.42 0.82
C ARG A 131 -1.57 10.98 1.20
N LYS A 132 -2.63 10.15 1.18
CA LYS A 132 -3.96 10.55 1.63
C LYS A 132 -3.99 10.91 3.12
N LEU A 133 -3.33 10.13 3.97
CA LEU A 133 -3.21 10.41 5.40
C LEU A 133 -2.46 11.72 5.67
N GLN A 134 -1.38 12.00 4.93
CA GLN A 134 -0.65 13.27 5.01
C GLN A 134 -1.51 14.47 4.60
N MET A 135 -2.44 14.27 3.65
CA MET A 135 -3.42 15.29 3.23
C MET A 135 -4.64 15.40 4.17
N GLY A 136 -4.72 14.58 5.21
CA GLY A 136 -5.88 14.53 6.12
C GLY A 136 -7.13 13.88 5.52
N ILE A 137 -7.02 13.26 4.34
CA ILE A 137 -8.15 12.63 3.65
C ILE A 137 -8.44 11.26 4.31
N GLY A 138 -9.68 11.08 4.78
CA GLY A 138 -10.13 9.84 5.42
C GLY A 138 -9.84 9.74 6.93
N VAL A 139 -9.45 10.84 7.57
CA VAL A 139 -9.34 10.94 9.03
C VAL A 139 -10.60 11.62 9.56
N HIS A 140 -11.59 10.84 10.01
CA HIS A 140 -12.72 11.40 10.76
C HIS A 140 -12.26 11.63 12.20
N ARG A 141 -12.08 12.90 12.58
CA ARG A 141 -11.94 13.30 13.98
C ARG A 141 -13.32 13.30 14.62
N SER A 142 -13.77 12.16 15.15
CA SER A 142 -14.82 12.18 16.16
C SER A 142 -14.14 12.46 17.51
N GLU A 143 -14.72 13.34 18.32
CA GLU A 143 -14.09 13.92 19.53
C GLU A 143 -13.72 12.88 20.61
N LEU A 144 -13.97 11.60 20.39
CA LEU A 144 -13.72 10.54 21.37
C LEU A 144 -12.97 9.29 20.88
N LEU A 145 -12.56 9.16 19.61
CA LEU A 145 -11.60 8.16 19.09
C LEU A 145 -11.47 8.33 17.56
N VAL A 146 -10.25 8.28 17.03
CA VAL A 146 -10.00 8.35 15.58
C VAL A 146 -10.29 6.99 14.98
N LYS A 147 -11.48 6.80 14.40
CA LYS A 147 -11.77 5.58 13.63
C LYS A 147 -11.23 5.73 12.22
N ILE A 148 -10.19 4.95 11.88
CA ILE A 148 -9.74 4.77 10.50
C ILE A 148 -10.55 3.60 9.92
N GLU A 149 -11.69 3.88 9.29
CA GLU A 149 -12.47 2.83 8.62
C GLU A 149 -11.86 2.44 7.27
N GLY A 150 -11.85 1.13 7.02
CA GLY A 150 -11.44 0.51 5.76
C GLY A 150 -12.52 0.67 4.70
N TYR A 151 -12.12 1.16 3.52
CA TYR A 151 -13.00 1.28 2.35
C TYR A 151 -13.07 -0.07 1.60
N LYS A 152 -14.29 -0.44 1.19
CA LYS A 152 -14.56 -1.47 0.16
C LYS A 152 -14.09 -1.00 -1.21
#